data_AF-A0A0Q9N0S3-F1
#
_entry.id   AF-A0A0Q9N0S3-F1
#
_cell.length_a   1.000
_cell.length_b   1.000
_cell.length_c   1.000
_cell.angle_alpha   90.00
_cell.angle_beta   90.00
_cell.angle_gamma   90.00
#
_symmetry.space_group_name_H-M   'P 1'
#
loop_
_entity.id
_entity.type
_entity.pdbx_description
1 polymer ?
#
loop_
_entity_poly.entity_id
_entity_poly.type
_entity_poly.pdbx_seq_one_letter_code
_entity_poly.pdbx_strand_id
1 'polypeptide(L)'
;MSNAGEWAARLKAFHEKQLDRPRRVYRLGRTKIILSRGHIWCTAGAAVGAVSVDSPDWLFWVASVAGLVGGKYFFPVPRSSVASRYDAREVARKSPGDLDYMTPAEILAYQYNVQFIQKSVTPLELGTEDALARQSEAARTVSRAVGADAGSLAHLSQADVTEYGRTAGRHDLLKRRWLTYEMDPRLQFDYPAMSDVFSPPTAAMIKALGAADQQRTAGSPADYKLAVDRFSQALAAAESAAGVP
;
A
#
# COMPACT_ATOMS: atom_id res chain seq x y z
N MET A 1 -6.08 37.73 -1.12
CA MET A 1 -5.25 37.45 0.07
C MET A 1 -5.43 35.98 0.39
N SER A 2 -4.41 35.13 0.20
CA SER A 2 -4.55 33.69 0.50
C SER A 2 -4.82 33.48 1.98
N ASN A 3 -5.87 32.70 2.29
CA ASN A 3 -6.27 32.45 3.67
C ASN A 3 -5.21 31.58 4.36
N ALA A 4 -4.88 31.86 5.63
CA ALA A 4 -3.79 31.19 6.34
C ALA A 4 -3.91 29.65 6.32
N GLY A 5 -5.14 29.12 6.26
CA GLY A 5 -5.43 27.69 6.13
C GLY A 5 -4.97 27.06 4.80
N GLU A 6 -5.05 27.80 3.68
CA GLU A 6 -4.60 27.29 2.37
C GLU A 6 -3.08 27.16 2.32
N TRP A 7 -2.37 28.11 2.93
CA TRP A 7 -0.92 28.08 3.05
C TRP A 7 -0.46 26.90 3.93
N ALA A 8 -1.13 26.67 5.06
CA ALA A 8 -0.86 25.51 5.92
C ALA A 8 -1.10 24.17 5.20
N ALA A 9 -2.18 24.05 4.42
CA ALA A 9 -2.46 22.85 3.63
C ALA A 9 -1.38 22.58 2.57
N ARG A 10 -0.93 23.63 1.85
CA ARG A 10 0.15 23.51 0.86
C ARG A 10 1.47 23.10 1.50
N LEU A 11 1.80 23.64 2.67
CA LEU A 11 2.99 23.24 3.43
C LEU A 11 2.93 21.78 3.89
N LYS A 12 1.76 21.34 4.38
CA LYS A 12 1.56 19.94 4.77
C LYS A 12 1.72 19.00 3.58
N ALA A 13 1.08 19.29 2.45
CA ALA A 13 1.20 18.48 1.24
C ALA A 13 2.64 18.46 0.71
N PHE A 14 3.35 19.58 0.77
CA PHE A 14 4.77 19.63 0.44
C PHE A 14 5.60 18.74 1.36
N HIS A 15 5.40 18.84 2.68
CA HIS A 15 6.10 18.02 3.68
C HIS A 15 5.86 16.52 3.45
N GLU A 16 4.61 16.11 3.23
CA GLU A 16 4.26 14.73 2.90
C GLU A 16 4.97 14.25 1.63
N LYS A 17 4.99 15.07 0.58
CA LYS A 17 5.74 14.76 -0.65
C LYS A 17 7.26 14.63 -0.42
N GLN A 18 7.81 15.30 0.60
CA GLN A 18 9.23 15.13 0.95
C GLN A 18 9.51 13.83 1.72
N LEU A 19 8.54 13.28 2.45
CA LEU A 19 8.68 12.02 3.19
C LEU A 19 8.87 10.81 2.27
N ASP A 20 8.32 10.87 1.06
CA ASP A 20 8.37 9.75 0.10
C ASP A 20 9.59 9.83 -0.84
N ARG A 21 10.36 10.93 -0.80
CA ARG A 21 11.55 11.09 -1.64
C ARG A 21 12.75 10.34 -1.06
N PRO A 22 13.39 9.42 -1.81
CA PRO A 22 14.59 8.74 -1.34
C PRO A 22 15.74 9.73 -1.17
N ARG A 23 16.40 9.72 0.01
CA ARG A 23 17.53 10.60 0.31
C ARG A 23 18.61 9.87 1.09
N ARG A 24 19.86 10.19 0.79
CA ARG A 24 21.01 9.72 1.57
C ARG A 24 21.04 10.42 2.94
N VAL A 25 21.07 9.62 3.98
CA VAL A 25 21.20 10.04 5.37
C VAL A 25 22.63 9.79 5.83
N TYR A 26 23.20 10.76 6.54
CA TYR A 26 24.52 10.65 7.13
C TYR A 26 24.40 10.52 8.65
N ARG A 27 25.20 9.61 9.22
CA ARG A 27 25.36 9.45 10.67
C ARG A 27 26.66 10.11 11.09
N LEU A 28 26.57 11.09 11.99
CA LEU A 28 27.74 11.77 12.53
C LEU A 28 28.17 11.09 13.84
N GLY A 29 29.22 10.28 13.80
CA GLY A 29 29.81 9.63 14.97
C GLY A 29 28.93 8.53 15.62
N ARG A 30 29.17 8.24 16.91
CA ARG A 30 28.42 7.23 17.69
C ARG A 30 26.99 7.69 18.02
N THR A 31 26.78 9.00 18.17
CA THR A 31 25.49 9.64 18.43
C THR A 31 24.58 9.47 17.20
N LYS A 32 23.32 9.05 17.43
CA LYS A 32 22.31 8.85 16.38
C LYS A 32 21.76 10.20 15.87
N ILE A 33 22.64 11.09 15.40
CA ILE A 33 22.20 12.32 14.72
C ILE A 33 22.09 11.99 13.23
N ILE A 34 20.87 12.12 12.71
CA ILE A 34 20.48 11.82 11.34
C ILE A 34 20.33 13.15 10.62
N LEU A 35 21.33 13.49 9.80
CA LEU A 35 21.32 14.73 9.03
C LEU A 35 21.10 14.39 7.55
N SER A 36 20.10 15.04 6.96
CA SER A 36 19.94 15.05 5.50
C SER A 36 20.79 16.18 4.90
N ARG A 37 21.24 16.05 3.65
CA ARG A 37 21.94 17.15 2.95
C ARG A 37 21.15 18.45 2.98
N GLY A 38 19.82 18.37 2.93
CA GLY A 38 18.94 19.53 3.06
C GLY A 38 19.04 20.24 4.41
N HIS A 39 19.17 19.49 5.51
CA HIS A 39 19.45 20.10 6.82
C HIS A 39 20.76 20.88 6.80
N ILE A 40 21.84 20.27 6.29
CA ILE A 40 23.16 20.90 6.23
C ILE A 40 23.11 22.21 5.43
N TRP A 41 22.44 22.20 4.27
CA TRP A 41 22.28 23.40 3.45
C TRP A 41 21.39 24.48 4.09
N CYS A 42 20.30 24.10 4.76
CA CYS A 42 19.46 25.05 5.49
C CYS A 42 20.21 25.69 6.67
N THR A 43 20.93 24.89 7.45
CA THR A 43 21.69 25.40 8.60
C THR A 43 22.87 26.25 8.14
N ALA A 44 23.61 25.83 7.12
CA ALA A 44 24.70 26.63 6.54
C ALA A 44 24.19 27.93 5.90
N GLY A 45 23.07 27.88 5.15
CA GLY A 45 22.47 29.06 4.55
C GLY A 45 21.97 30.07 5.59
N ALA A 46 21.34 29.60 6.67
CA ALA A 46 20.90 30.46 7.76
C ALA A 46 22.08 31.09 8.51
N ALA A 47 23.15 30.32 8.73
CA ALA A 47 24.39 30.81 9.34
C ALA A 47 25.07 31.88 8.47
N VAL A 48 25.22 31.65 7.16
CA VAL A 48 25.82 32.62 6.23
C VAL A 48 24.99 33.90 6.15
N GLY A 49 23.66 33.79 6.12
CA GLY A 49 22.76 34.95 6.17
C GLY A 49 22.96 35.80 7.42
N ALA A 50 23.11 35.16 8.59
CA ALA A 50 23.31 35.86 9.86
C ALA A 50 24.67 36.58 9.98
N VAL A 51 25.73 36.08 9.34
CA VAL A 51 27.07 36.73 9.35
C VAL A 51 27.19 37.82 8.29
N SER A 52 26.30 37.83 7.27
CA SER A 52 26.31 38.84 6.19
C SER A 52 25.76 40.22 6.59
N VAL A 53 25.19 40.32 7.79
CA VAL A 53 24.69 41.54 8.41
C VAL A 53 25.44 41.70 9.73
N ASP A 54 25.87 42.92 10.09
CA ASP A 54 26.52 43.26 11.36
C ASP A 54 25.59 42.98 12.55
N SER A 55 25.41 41.69 12.83
CA SER A 55 24.38 41.16 13.71
C SER A 55 25.01 40.83 15.05
N PRO A 56 24.32 41.08 16.16
CA PRO A 56 24.80 40.63 17.46
C PRO A 56 24.89 39.10 17.52
N ASP A 57 25.87 38.57 18.27
CA ASP A 57 26.21 37.14 18.33
C ASP A 57 25.02 36.21 18.62
N TRP A 58 24.02 36.67 19.38
CA TRP A 58 22.84 35.86 19.70
C TRP A 58 21.98 35.57 18.46
N LEU A 59 22.02 36.45 17.46
CA LEU A 59 21.21 36.36 16.24
C LEU A 59 21.72 35.23 15.33
N PHE A 60 23.03 34.98 15.33
CA PHE A 60 23.64 33.80 14.69
C PHE A 60 23.11 32.50 15.27
N TRP A 61 23.01 32.41 16.61
CA TRP A 61 22.49 31.21 17.27
C TRP A 61 21.00 31.00 17.00
N VAL A 62 20.20 32.07 17.02
CA VAL A 62 18.77 32.00 16.67
C VAL A 62 18.58 31.55 15.22
N ALA A 63 19.33 32.12 14.27
CA ALA A 63 19.28 31.71 12.87
C ALA A 63 19.71 30.26 12.66
N SER A 64 20.74 29.80 13.38
CA SER A 64 21.22 28.42 13.32
C SER A 64 20.19 27.41 13.86
N VAL A 65 19.55 27.71 14.99
CA VAL A 65 18.48 26.88 15.56
C VAL A 65 17.25 26.89 14.65
N ALA A 66 16.85 28.06 14.13
CA ALA A 66 15.76 28.18 13.18
C ALA A 66 16.04 27.42 11.87
N GLY A 67 17.26 27.46 11.36
CA GLY A 67 17.70 26.67 10.20
C GLY A 67 17.71 25.17 10.46
N LEU A 68 18.07 24.73 11.68
CA LEU A 68 18.03 23.33 12.09
C LEU A 68 16.58 22.82 12.20
N VAL A 69 15.71 23.57 12.87
CA VAL A 69 14.28 23.23 13.04
C VAL A 69 13.53 23.31 11.72
N GLY A 70 13.76 24.38 10.95
CA GLY A 70 13.23 24.56 9.60
C GLY A 70 13.71 23.46 8.66
N GLY A 71 15.00 23.11 8.71
CA GLY A 71 15.56 21.98 7.96
C GLY A 71 14.82 20.67 8.24
N LYS A 72 14.40 20.43 9.48
CA LYS A 72 13.61 19.23 9.85
C LYS A 72 12.21 19.24 9.26
N TYR A 73 11.62 20.43 9.13
CA TYR A 73 10.30 20.60 8.53
C TYR A 73 10.35 20.53 6.99
N PHE A 74 11.33 21.15 6.35
CA PHE A 74 11.43 21.18 4.88
C PHE A 74 12.11 19.94 4.31
N PHE A 75 12.93 19.27 5.11
CA PHE A 75 13.69 18.09 4.71
C PHE A 75 13.58 16.97 5.74
N PRO A 76 12.35 16.49 6.00
CA PRO A 76 12.13 15.42 6.95
C PRO A 76 12.89 14.17 6.53
N VAL A 77 13.19 13.33 7.52
CA VAL A 77 13.77 12.01 7.28
C VAL A 77 12.74 11.20 6.48
N PRO A 78 13.09 10.68 5.29
CA PRO A 78 12.14 9.92 4.48
C PRO A 78 11.58 8.72 5.25
N ARG A 79 10.33 8.33 4.97
CA ARG A 79 9.77 7.08 5.52
C ARG A 79 10.55 5.84 5.09
N SER A 80 11.25 5.94 3.96
CA SER A 80 12.15 4.92 3.42
C SER A 80 13.57 4.97 3.98
N SER A 81 13.91 5.97 4.80
CA SER A 81 15.25 6.07 5.41
C SER A 81 15.34 5.15 6.63
N VAL A 82 16.52 4.55 6.81
CA VAL A 82 17.05 3.73 7.93
C VAL A 82 16.72 4.21 9.37
N ALA A 83 16.09 5.37 9.55
CA ALA A 83 15.50 5.78 10.82
C ALA A 83 14.06 5.26 11.02
N SER A 84 13.44 4.69 9.98
CA SER A 84 12.03 4.34 9.98
C SER A 84 11.81 3.02 10.71
N ARG A 85 11.18 3.16 11.87
CA ARG A 85 10.47 2.19 12.73
C ARG A 85 11.11 0.86 13.11
N TYR A 86 12.01 0.27 12.31
CA TYR A 86 12.60 -1.01 12.61
C TYR A 86 13.87 -0.82 13.44
N ASP A 87 13.83 -1.23 14.71
CA ASP A 87 15.02 -1.24 15.55
C ASP A 87 16.05 -2.20 14.93
N ALA A 88 17.36 -1.94 15.12
CA ALA A 88 18.42 -2.79 14.56
C ALA A 88 18.29 -4.27 15.02
N ARG A 89 17.57 -4.50 16.13
CA ARG A 89 17.22 -5.82 16.65
C ARG A 89 16.02 -6.47 15.95
N GLU A 90 15.05 -5.70 15.44
CA GLU A 90 13.94 -6.22 14.64
C GLU A 90 14.41 -6.62 13.24
N VAL A 91 15.35 -5.87 12.69
CA VAL A 91 15.95 -6.15 11.38
C VAL A 91 16.72 -7.48 11.38
N ALA A 92 17.35 -7.86 12.49
CA ALA A 92 18.13 -9.10 12.60
C ALA A 92 17.29 -10.38 12.81
N ARG A 93 15.95 -10.29 12.89
CA ARG A 93 15.09 -11.42 13.29
C ARG A 93 14.09 -11.91 12.23
N LYS A 94 14.00 -11.27 11.07
CA LYS A 94 13.01 -11.67 10.07
C LYS A 94 13.45 -12.94 9.36
N SER A 95 12.59 -13.95 9.45
CA SER A 95 12.73 -15.19 8.71
C SER A 95 12.33 -14.99 7.24
N PRO A 96 12.76 -15.88 6.33
CA PRO A 96 12.30 -15.84 4.93
C PRO A 96 10.78 -15.90 4.78
N GLY A 97 10.05 -16.53 5.73
CA GLY A 97 8.59 -16.57 5.74
C GLY A 97 7.94 -15.23 6.10
N ASP A 98 8.63 -14.38 6.88
CA ASP A 98 8.12 -13.04 7.21
C ASP A 98 8.14 -12.09 6.01
N LEU A 99 9.01 -12.37 5.03
CA LEU A 99 9.07 -11.61 3.78
C LEU A 99 7.86 -11.87 2.88
N ASP A 100 7.21 -13.02 3.02
CA ASP A 100 6.04 -13.37 2.18
C ASP A 100 4.80 -12.53 2.53
N TYR A 101 4.78 -11.95 3.74
CA TYR A 101 3.75 -10.99 4.20
C TYR A 101 4.11 -9.53 3.91
N MET A 102 5.32 -9.26 3.40
CA MET A 102 5.73 -7.91 3.02
C MET A 102 5.38 -7.61 1.58
N THR A 103 5.04 -6.36 1.31
CA THR A 103 4.97 -5.85 -0.06
C THR A 103 6.38 -5.78 -0.68
N PRO A 104 6.50 -5.82 -2.02
CA PRO A 104 7.80 -5.67 -2.70
C PRO A 104 8.56 -4.41 -2.28
N ALA A 105 7.85 -3.30 -2.05
CA ALA A 105 8.45 -2.04 -1.60
C ALA A 105 9.03 -2.16 -0.17
N GLU A 106 8.35 -2.89 0.72
CA GLU A 106 8.83 -3.16 2.08
C GLU A 106 10.03 -4.11 2.08
N ILE A 107 10.04 -5.13 1.21
CA ILE A 107 11.19 -6.04 1.04
C ILE A 107 12.42 -5.24 0.59
N LEU A 108 12.27 -4.34 -0.39
CA LEU A 108 13.36 -3.49 -0.86
C LEU A 108 13.85 -2.51 0.22
N ALA A 109 12.92 -1.94 1.00
CA ALA A 109 13.27 -1.09 2.14
C ALA A 109 14.03 -1.88 3.22
N TYR A 110 13.60 -3.11 3.52
CA TYR A 110 14.27 -4.02 4.43
C TYR A 110 15.69 -4.35 3.95
N GLN A 111 15.83 -4.76 2.68
CA GLN A 111 17.13 -5.05 2.07
C GLN A 111 18.09 -3.86 2.19
N TYR A 112 17.62 -2.66 1.83
CA TYR A 112 18.43 -1.43 1.92
C TYR A 112 18.87 -1.13 3.36
N ASN A 113 17.96 -1.30 4.32
CA ASN A 113 18.25 -1.08 5.73
C ASN A 113 19.28 -2.07 6.27
N VAL A 114 19.20 -3.34 5.89
CA VAL A 114 20.12 -4.37 6.36
C VAL A 114 21.50 -4.14 5.78
N GLN A 115 21.62 -3.87 4.47
CA GLN A 115 22.89 -3.54 3.83
C GLN A 115 23.54 -2.28 4.43
N PHE A 116 22.73 -1.31 4.84
CA PHE A 116 23.25 -0.10 5.50
C PHE A 116 23.82 -0.40 6.90
N ILE A 117 23.13 -1.24 7.70
CA ILE A 117 23.55 -1.60 9.06
C ILE A 117 24.73 -2.60 9.01
N GLN A 118 24.64 -3.59 8.12
CA GLN A 118 25.56 -4.70 7.98
C GLN A 118 26.13 -4.69 6.54
N LYS A 119 27.18 -3.90 6.35
CA LYS A 119 27.79 -3.63 5.02
C LYS A 119 28.23 -4.87 4.22
N SER A 120 28.28 -6.05 4.84
CA SER A 120 28.75 -7.29 4.24
C SER A 120 27.63 -8.25 3.83
N VAL A 121 26.37 -7.99 4.19
CA VAL A 121 25.29 -8.96 3.96
C VAL A 121 24.67 -8.76 2.57
N THR A 122 24.62 -9.85 1.82
CA THR A 122 24.12 -9.87 0.44
C THR A 122 22.59 -10.09 0.40
N PRO A 123 21.91 -9.68 -0.69
CA PRO A 123 20.46 -9.89 -0.85
C PRO A 123 20.05 -11.37 -0.84
N LEU A 124 20.93 -12.23 -1.36
CA LEU A 124 20.73 -13.68 -1.39
C LEU A 124 20.77 -14.28 0.02
N GLU A 125 21.69 -13.84 0.88
CA GLU A 125 21.75 -14.23 2.29
C GLU A 125 20.51 -13.76 3.09
N LEU A 126 19.85 -12.70 2.62
CA LEU A 126 18.61 -12.19 3.19
C LEU A 126 17.35 -12.92 2.72
N GLY A 127 17.44 -13.70 1.64
CA GLY A 127 16.27 -14.30 0.97
C GLY A 127 15.34 -13.28 0.30
N THR A 128 15.76 -12.02 0.14
CA THR A 128 14.91 -10.96 -0.46
C THR A 128 14.71 -11.16 -1.95
N GLU A 129 15.73 -11.66 -2.66
CA GLU A 129 15.62 -11.96 -4.09
C GLU A 129 14.65 -13.13 -4.34
N ASP A 130 14.77 -14.21 -3.57
CA ASP A 130 13.88 -15.37 -3.65
C ASP A 130 12.44 -14.99 -3.30
N ALA A 131 12.23 -14.16 -2.27
CA ALA A 131 10.90 -13.67 -1.90
C ALA A 131 10.27 -12.82 -3.02
N LEU A 132 11.02 -11.89 -3.61
CA LEU A 132 10.53 -11.08 -4.74
C LEU A 132 10.24 -11.93 -5.97
N ALA A 133 11.08 -12.93 -6.25
CA ALA A 133 10.87 -13.88 -7.34
C ALA A 133 9.55 -14.64 -7.15
N ARG A 134 9.35 -15.24 -5.96
CA ARG A 134 8.10 -15.94 -5.58
C ARG A 134 6.87 -15.04 -5.70
N GLN A 135 6.96 -13.79 -5.25
CA GLN A 135 5.87 -12.81 -5.37
C GLN A 135 5.52 -12.51 -6.82
N SER A 136 6.53 -12.26 -7.66
CA SER A 136 6.32 -11.99 -9.09
C SER A 136 5.70 -13.17 -9.82
N GLU A 137 6.10 -14.39 -9.47
CA GLU A 137 5.58 -15.63 -10.04
C GLU A 137 4.14 -15.87 -9.59
N ALA A 138 3.85 -15.70 -8.29
CA ALA A 138 2.50 -15.79 -7.75
C ALA A 138 1.56 -14.78 -8.44
N ALA A 139 1.98 -13.52 -8.59
CA ALA A 139 1.19 -12.49 -9.23
C ALA A 139 0.88 -12.83 -10.69
N ARG A 140 1.88 -13.33 -11.45
CA ARG A 140 1.67 -13.78 -12.84
C ARG A 140 0.73 -14.98 -12.92
N THR A 141 0.88 -15.93 -12.01
CA THR A 141 0.07 -17.15 -12.00
C THR A 141 -1.40 -16.82 -11.71
N VAL A 142 -1.65 -16.01 -10.69
CA VAL A 142 -2.99 -15.55 -10.32
C VAL A 142 -3.58 -14.66 -11.42
N SER A 143 -2.80 -13.72 -11.98
CA SER A 143 -3.24 -12.88 -13.09
C SER A 143 -3.72 -13.72 -14.29
N ARG A 144 -2.97 -14.76 -14.68
CA ARG A 144 -3.38 -15.66 -15.77
C ARG A 144 -4.61 -16.49 -15.43
N ALA A 145 -4.68 -17.03 -14.20
CA ALA A 145 -5.79 -17.87 -13.78
C ALA A 145 -7.11 -17.08 -13.63
N VAL A 146 -7.02 -15.84 -13.15
CA VAL A 146 -8.17 -14.99 -12.82
C VAL A 146 -8.52 -14.02 -13.95
N GLY A 147 -7.62 -13.78 -14.90
CA GLY A 147 -7.76 -12.74 -15.92
C GLY A 147 -7.62 -11.32 -15.37
N ALA A 148 -6.97 -11.15 -14.22
CA ALA A 148 -6.70 -9.85 -13.62
C ALA A 148 -5.43 -9.21 -14.20
N ASP A 149 -5.33 -7.88 -14.18
CA ASP A 149 -4.12 -7.19 -14.63
C ASP A 149 -2.93 -7.52 -13.72
N ALA A 150 -1.82 -7.98 -14.31
CA ALA A 150 -0.63 -8.36 -13.56
C ALA A 150 -0.01 -7.15 -12.81
N GLY A 151 -0.13 -5.94 -13.36
CA GLY A 151 0.33 -4.71 -12.71
C GLY A 151 -0.42 -4.41 -11.41
N SER A 152 -1.74 -4.65 -11.42
CA SER A 152 -2.60 -4.50 -10.23
C SER A 152 -2.24 -5.46 -9.09
N LEU A 153 -1.63 -6.61 -9.38
CA LEU A 153 -1.20 -7.58 -8.35
C LEU A 153 0.26 -7.41 -7.94
N ALA A 154 1.08 -6.77 -8.77
CA ALA A 154 2.52 -6.68 -8.59
C ALA A 154 2.98 -5.89 -7.36
N HIS A 155 2.09 -5.14 -6.71
CA HIS A 155 2.40 -4.35 -5.51
C HIS A 155 1.98 -5.04 -4.20
N LEU A 156 1.30 -6.19 -4.30
CA LEU A 156 0.76 -6.92 -3.16
C LEU A 156 1.80 -7.88 -2.58
N SER A 157 1.62 -8.23 -1.29
CA SER A 157 2.40 -9.31 -0.68
C SER A 157 2.03 -10.67 -1.29
N GLN A 158 2.87 -11.69 -1.11
CA GLN A 158 2.56 -13.04 -1.61
C GLN A 158 1.28 -13.60 -0.96
N ALA A 159 1.10 -13.33 0.34
CA ALA A 159 -0.10 -13.71 1.08
C ALA A 159 -1.36 -13.08 0.47
N ASP A 160 -1.31 -11.79 0.14
CA ASP A 160 -2.44 -11.06 -0.43
C ASP A 160 -2.76 -11.53 -1.86
N VAL A 161 -1.74 -11.79 -2.68
CA VAL A 161 -1.93 -12.36 -4.03
C VAL A 161 -2.64 -13.71 -3.96
N THR A 162 -2.24 -14.56 -3.01
CA THR A 162 -2.85 -15.88 -2.81
C THR A 162 -4.31 -15.75 -2.37
N GLU A 163 -4.60 -14.84 -1.45
CA GLU A 163 -5.96 -14.58 -0.97
C GLU A 163 -6.86 -13.98 -2.06
N TYR A 164 -6.31 -13.09 -2.89
CA TYR A 164 -7.00 -12.56 -4.07
C TYR A 164 -7.39 -13.70 -5.03
N GLY A 165 -6.48 -14.64 -5.30
CA GLY A 165 -6.75 -15.82 -6.12
C GLY A 165 -7.88 -16.70 -5.57
N ARG A 166 -7.91 -16.94 -4.25
CA ARG A 166 -9.02 -17.67 -3.59
C ARG A 166 -10.35 -16.93 -3.71
N THR A 167 -10.33 -15.63 -3.49
CA THR A 167 -11.50 -14.75 -3.60
C THR A 167 -12.08 -14.77 -5.01
N ALA A 168 -11.22 -14.72 -6.03
CA ALA A 168 -11.63 -14.84 -7.42
C ALA A 168 -12.23 -16.22 -7.74
N GLY A 169 -11.63 -17.31 -7.26
CA GLY A 169 -12.21 -18.65 -7.42
C GLY A 169 -13.62 -18.75 -6.83
N ARG A 170 -13.83 -18.16 -5.63
CA ARG A 170 -15.16 -18.09 -5.01
C ARG A 170 -16.13 -17.24 -5.82
N HIS A 171 -15.70 -16.11 -6.34
CA HIS A 171 -16.52 -15.26 -7.21
C HIS A 171 -16.97 -16.03 -8.47
N ASP A 172 -16.07 -16.74 -9.14
CA ASP A 172 -16.39 -17.53 -10.33
C ASP A 172 -17.36 -18.69 -10.04
N LEU A 173 -17.29 -19.29 -8.85
CA LEU A 173 -18.27 -20.28 -8.40
C LEU A 173 -19.66 -19.67 -8.22
N LEU A 174 -19.75 -18.53 -7.52
CA LEU A 174 -21.03 -17.83 -7.31
C LEU A 174 -21.64 -17.35 -8.62
N LYS A 175 -20.81 -16.83 -9.54
CA LYS A 175 -21.25 -16.37 -10.86
C LYS A 175 -21.78 -17.52 -11.71
N ARG A 176 -21.11 -18.68 -11.71
CA ARG A 176 -21.60 -19.90 -12.38
C ARG A 176 -22.93 -20.39 -11.79
N ARG A 177 -23.07 -20.34 -10.47
CA ARG A 177 -24.34 -20.70 -9.82
C ARG A 177 -25.48 -19.79 -10.27
N TRP A 178 -25.28 -18.47 -10.26
CA TRP A 178 -26.27 -17.53 -10.78
C TRP A 178 -26.59 -17.77 -12.26
N LEU A 179 -25.56 -17.93 -13.11
CA LEU A 179 -25.72 -18.21 -14.54
C LEU A 179 -26.51 -19.48 -14.83
N THR A 180 -26.56 -20.44 -13.90
CA THR A 180 -27.36 -21.66 -14.08
C THR A 180 -28.86 -21.32 -14.11
N TYR A 181 -29.32 -20.38 -13.29
CA TYR A 181 -30.71 -19.90 -13.33
C TYR A 181 -31.01 -19.12 -14.61
N GLU A 182 -30.03 -18.40 -15.17
CA GLU A 182 -30.20 -17.63 -16.41
C GLU A 182 -30.05 -18.46 -17.69
N MET A 183 -29.34 -19.59 -17.65
CA MET A 183 -29.00 -20.36 -18.86
C MET A 183 -29.77 -21.67 -19.00
N ASP A 184 -30.27 -22.25 -17.91
CA ASP A 184 -31.06 -23.48 -17.93
C ASP A 184 -32.56 -23.16 -18.09
N PRO A 185 -33.19 -23.48 -19.22
CA PRO A 185 -34.62 -23.20 -19.44
C PRO A 185 -35.53 -23.84 -18.40
N ARG A 186 -35.12 -24.97 -17.80
CA ARG A 186 -35.90 -25.63 -16.75
C ARG A 186 -35.89 -24.80 -15.47
N LEU A 187 -34.71 -24.32 -15.06
CA LEU A 187 -34.60 -23.49 -13.85
C LEU A 187 -35.23 -22.11 -14.02
N GLN A 188 -35.23 -21.54 -15.23
CA GLN A 188 -35.98 -20.31 -15.51
C GLN A 188 -37.49 -20.51 -15.31
N PHE A 189 -38.02 -21.68 -15.66
CA PHE A 189 -39.43 -22.00 -15.47
C PHE A 189 -39.75 -22.31 -14.00
N ASP A 190 -38.88 -23.05 -13.32
CA ASP A 190 -39.07 -23.45 -11.91
C ASP A 190 -38.87 -22.25 -10.96
N TYR A 191 -37.95 -21.32 -11.28
CA TYR A 191 -37.56 -20.18 -10.44
C TYR A 191 -37.51 -18.84 -11.21
N PRO A 192 -38.62 -18.37 -11.81
CA PRO A 192 -38.63 -17.17 -12.65
C PRO A 192 -38.24 -15.90 -11.89
N ALA A 193 -38.44 -15.87 -10.57
CA ALA A 193 -38.02 -14.76 -9.71
C ALA A 193 -36.49 -14.52 -9.69
N MET A 194 -35.68 -15.54 -10.01
CA MET A 194 -34.22 -15.41 -10.10
C MET A 194 -33.74 -14.60 -11.30
N SER A 195 -34.55 -14.51 -12.36
CA SER A 195 -34.28 -13.69 -13.56
C SER A 195 -35.09 -12.40 -13.59
N ASP A 196 -36.05 -12.22 -12.68
CA ASP A 196 -36.88 -11.02 -12.62
C ASP A 196 -36.15 -9.85 -11.94
N VAL A 197 -35.75 -8.86 -12.74
CA VAL A 197 -35.06 -7.64 -12.26
C VAL A 197 -35.98 -6.73 -11.43
N PHE A 198 -37.31 -6.90 -11.51
CA PHE A 198 -38.25 -6.15 -10.68
C PHE A 198 -38.36 -6.72 -9.26
N SER A 199 -37.94 -7.97 -9.06
CA SER A 199 -37.82 -8.58 -7.73
C SER A 199 -36.72 -7.87 -6.93
N PRO A 200 -37.01 -7.26 -5.77
CA PRO A 200 -36.01 -6.52 -4.99
C PRO A 200 -34.77 -7.35 -4.59
N PRO A 201 -34.90 -8.62 -4.15
CA PRO A 201 -33.76 -9.49 -3.87
C PRO A 201 -32.85 -9.73 -5.09
N THR A 202 -33.44 -9.99 -6.26
CA THR A 202 -32.71 -10.24 -7.51
C THR A 202 -32.01 -8.99 -8.01
N ALA A 203 -32.68 -7.83 -7.96
CA ALA A 203 -32.05 -6.55 -8.26
C ALA A 203 -30.85 -6.25 -7.34
N ALA A 204 -30.96 -6.58 -6.05
CA ALA A 204 -29.87 -6.42 -5.09
C ALA A 204 -28.69 -7.36 -5.40
N MET A 205 -28.97 -8.61 -5.77
CA MET A 205 -27.97 -9.58 -6.22
C MET A 205 -27.23 -9.10 -7.47
N ILE A 206 -27.93 -8.64 -8.51
CA ILE A 206 -27.30 -8.14 -9.75
C ILE A 206 -26.40 -6.94 -9.46
N LYS A 207 -26.84 -6.02 -8.59
CA LYS A 207 -26.01 -4.89 -8.15
C LYS A 207 -24.76 -5.36 -7.40
N ALA A 208 -24.89 -6.35 -6.51
CA ALA A 208 -23.76 -6.89 -5.77
C ALA A 208 -22.76 -7.63 -6.67
N LEU A 209 -23.24 -8.37 -7.67
CA LEU A 209 -22.41 -8.98 -8.72
C LEU A 209 -21.62 -7.92 -9.49
N GLY A 210 -22.30 -6.86 -9.96
CA GLY A 210 -21.63 -5.75 -10.67
C GLY A 210 -20.57 -5.06 -9.81
N ALA A 211 -20.83 -4.88 -8.51
CA ALA A 211 -19.84 -4.34 -7.57
C ALA A 211 -18.64 -5.28 -7.40
N ALA A 212 -18.85 -6.59 -7.32
CA ALA A 212 -17.77 -7.58 -7.24
C ALA A 212 -16.93 -7.62 -8.53
N ASP A 213 -17.56 -7.57 -9.70
CA ASP A 213 -16.88 -7.47 -11.01
C ASP A 213 -16.06 -6.17 -11.11
N GLN A 214 -16.59 -5.04 -10.60
CA GLN A 214 -15.84 -3.80 -10.53
C GLN A 214 -14.62 -3.92 -9.60
N GLN A 215 -14.77 -4.45 -8.39
CA GLN A 215 -13.64 -4.60 -7.45
C GLN A 215 -12.57 -5.59 -7.94
N ARG A 216 -12.96 -6.62 -8.71
CA ARG A 216 -12.01 -7.53 -9.37
C ARG A 216 -11.00 -6.77 -10.23
N THR A 217 -11.40 -5.67 -10.85
CA THR A 217 -10.53 -4.85 -11.72
C THR A 217 -9.97 -3.59 -11.05
N ALA A 218 -10.75 -2.98 -10.15
CA ALA A 218 -10.46 -1.66 -9.58
C ALA A 218 -9.54 -1.67 -8.35
N GLY A 219 -9.39 -2.79 -7.64
CA GLY A 219 -8.30 -2.95 -6.67
C GLY A 219 -8.68 -3.53 -5.30
N SER A 220 -7.74 -3.35 -4.36
CA SER A 220 -7.70 -3.76 -2.94
C SER A 220 -8.26 -5.17 -2.65
N PRO A 221 -7.40 -6.17 -2.33
CA PRO A 221 -7.85 -7.53 -2.00
C PRO A 221 -8.92 -7.58 -0.90
N ALA A 222 -8.87 -6.68 0.06
CA ALA A 222 -9.85 -6.59 1.14
C ALA A 222 -11.23 -6.13 0.65
N ASP A 223 -11.27 -5.10 -0.20
CA ASP A 223 -12.52 -4.57 -0.75
C ASP A 223 -13.15 -5.55 -1.73
N TYR A 224 -12.32 -6.23 -2.54
CA TYR A 224 -12.78 -7.30 -3.41
C TYR A 224 -13.40 -8.46 -2.62
N LYS A 225 -12.74 -8.91 -1.55
CA LYS A 225 -13.27 -9.96 -0.67
C LYS A 225 -14.63 -9.57 -0.08
N LEU A 226 -14.74 -8.35 0.44
CA LEU A 226 -15.99 -7.83 0.98
C LEU A 226 -17.11 -7.75 -0.07
N ALA A 227 -16.78 -7.36 -1.30
CA ALA A 227 -17.75 -7.33 -2.40
C ALA A 227 -18.24 -8.74 -2.77
N VAL A 228 -17.34 -9.73 -2.82
CA VAL A 228 -17.70 -11.13 -3.08
C VAL A 228 -18.56 -11.71 -1.93
N ASP A 229 -18.27 -11.37 -0.68
CA ASP A 229 -19.11 -11.76 0.46
C ASP A 229 -20.52 -11.16 0.36
N ARG A 230 -20.64 -9.90 -0.02
CA ARG A 230 -21.94 -9.24 -0.25
C ARG A 230 -22.70 -9.89 -1.41
N PHE A 231 -22.02 -10.23 -2.51
CA PHE A 231 -22.64 -10.96 -3.61
C PHE A 231 -23.13 -12.33 -3.16
N SER A 232 -22.32 -13.07 -2.40
CA SER A 232 -22.71 -14.36 -1.82
C SER A 232 -23.98 -14.27 -0.98
N GLN A 233 -24.10 -13.24 -0.13
CA GLN A 233 -25.28 -13.03 0.71
C GLN A 233 -26.50 -12.63 -0.11
N ALA A 234 -26.34 -11.74 -1.09
CA ALA A 234 -27.42 -11.29 -1.94
C ALA A 234 -27.96 -12.43 -2.84
N LEU A 235 -27.07 -13.30 -3.35
CA LEU A 235 -27.47 -14.50 -4.09
C LEU A 235 -28.30 -15.44 -3.22
N ALA A 236 -27.85 -15.74 -2.00
CA ALA A 236 -28.61 -16.60 -1.08
C ALA A 236 -29.98 -16.01 -0.71
N ALA A 237 -30.06 -14.67 -0.55
CA ALA A 237 -31.33 -13.99 -0.29
C ALA A 237 -32.28 -14.06 -1.49
N ALA A 238 -31.76 -13.92 -2.71
CA ALA A 238 -32.54 -14.07 -3.94
C ALA A 238 -33.06 -15.51 -4.10
N GLU A 239 -32.19 -16.51 -3.90
CA GLU A 239 -32.54 -17.93 -3.95
C GLU A 239 -33.64 -18.28 -2.94
N SER A 240 -33.50 -17.81 -1.69
CA SER A 240 -34.52 -18.02 -0.65
C SER A 240 -35.85 -17.34 -1.01
N ALA A 241 -35.82 -16.13 -1.55
CA ALA A 241 -37.03 -15.43 -1.98
C ALA A 241 -37.71 -16.08 -3.20
N ALA A 242 -36.93 -16.72 -4.07
CA ALA A 242 -37.42 -17.48 -5.22
C ALA A 242 -37.91 -18.90 -4.87
N GLY A 243 -37.71 -19.35 -3.62
CA GLY A 243 -38.11 -20.69 -3.19
C GLY A 243 -37.17 -21.80 -3.64
N VAL A 244 -35.92 -21.46 -3.96
CA VAL A 244 -34.87 -22.46 -4.24
C VAL A 244 -34.57 -23.24 -2.94
N PRO A 245 -34.57 -24.59 -2.98
CA PRO A 245 -34.32 -25.43 -1.81
C PRO A 245 -32.87 -25.40 -1.30
#